data_AF-A0A419YU14-F1
#
_entry.id   AF-A0A419YU14-F1
#
_cell.length_a   1.000
_cell.length_b   1.000
_cell.length_c   1.000
_cell.angle_alpha   90.00
_cell.angle_beta   90.00
_cell.angle_gamma   90.00
#
_symmetry.space_group_name_H-M   'P 1'
#
loop_
_entity.id
_entity.type
_entity.pdbx_description
1 polymer ?
#
loop_
_entity_poly.entity_id
_entity_poly.type
_entity_poly.pdbx_seq_one_letter_code
_entity_poly.pdbx_strand_id
1 'polypeptide(L)'
;MAVADKRRRVVAVAGAREHDEANTVGVFHVTDRARRRWLLRSHHPVNAMAFHPTLPLLAVGSGEYDGGYFFAGELLLVHLETGTALSLIEHHLGRQVLGLEWLNHQDLRVLMAPPDDWQDRKAHVEGHIAVVRRADWTAVGAKSLTGRDLAGPRGPAPRPDHREAARQTVARLASPRTARHHTN
;
A
#
# COMPACT_ATOMS: atom_id res chain seq x y z
N MET A 1 3.22 -0.66 9.33
CA MET A 1 2.48 0.52 8.81
C MET A 1 0.98 0.35 9.07
N ALA A 2 0.21 1.42 9.28
CA ALA A 2 -1.25 1.33 9.38
C ALA A 2 -1.93 2.51 8.68
N VAL A 3 -3.02 2.25 7.97
CA VAL A 3 -3.82 3.25 7.23
C VAL A 3 -5.29 3.05 7.59
N ALA A 4 -6.01 4.14 7.81
CA ALA A 4 -7.40 4.11 8.27
C ALA A 4 -8.34 4.73 7.24
N ASP A 5 -9.45 4.05 6.99
CA ASP A 5 -10.62 4.59 6.32
C ASP A 5 -11.71 4.87 7.35
N LYS A 6 -11.81 6.14 7.74
CA LYS A 6 -12.80 6.60 8.71
C LYS A 6 -14.24 6.46 8.22
N ARG A 7 -14.47 6.54 6.90
CA ARG A 7 -15.82 6.46 6.32
C ARG A 7 -16.37 5.06 6.45
N ARG A 8 -15.54 4.06 6.12
CA ARG A 8 -15.91 2.63 6.19
C ARG A 8 -15.63 2.02 7.55
N ARG A 9 -14.99 2.76 8.47
CA ARG A 9 -14.51 2.28 9.77
C ARG A 9 -13.62 1.04 9.59
N VAL A 10 -12.71 1.09 8.63
CA VAL A 10 -11.78 0.00 8.34
C VAL A 10 -10.35 0.51 8.54
N VAL A 11 -9.47 -0.38 9.01
CA VAL A 11 -8.04 -0.13 9.14
C VAL A 11 -7.28 -1.26 8.49
N ALA A 12 -6.34 -0.91 7.62
CA ALA A 12 -5.37 -1.84 7.08
C ALA A 12 -4.06 -1.70 7.85
N VAL A 13 -3.47 -2.82 8.26
CA VAL A 13 -2.22 -2.89 9.00
C VAL A 13 -1.28 -3.84 8.26
N ALA A 14 -0.11 -3.33 7.89
CA ALA A 14 0.98 -4.15 7.38
C ALA A 14 1.74 -4.79 8.54
N GLY A 15 2.02 -6.09 8.45
CA GLY A 15 2.81 -6.83 9.41
C GLY A 15 4.25 -6.32 9.50
N ALA A 16 4.92 -6.66 10.60
CA ALA A 16 6.27 -6.17 10.89
C ALA A 16 7.31 -7.22 10.53
N ARG A 17 8.47 -6.77 10.00
CA ARG A 17 9.65 -7.63 9.74
C ARG A 17 10.15 -8.37 10.98
N GLU A 18 9.98 -7.80 12.17
CA GLU A 18 10.38 -8.41 13.44
C GLU A 18 9.63 -9.71 13.80
N HIS A 19 8.48 -9.95 13.16
CA HIS A 19 7.60 -11.09 13.47
C HIS A 19 7.49 -12.09 12.31
N ASP A 20 8.38 -12.03 11.31
CA ASP A 20 8.30 -12.82 10.06
C ASP A 20 6.97 -12.62 9.29
N GLU A 21 6.30 -11.49 9.55
CA GLU A 21 4.98 -11.15 9.01
C GLU A 21 5.03 -9.93 8.08
N ALA A 22 6.23 -9.49 7.66
CA ALA A 22 6.44 -8.30 6.83
C ALA A 22 5.59 -8.28 5.54
N ASN A 23 5.29 -9.47 5.05
CA ASN A 23 4.61 -9.71 3.79
C ASN A 23 3.10 -9.95 4.02
N THR A 24 2.56 -9.46 5.13
CA THR A 24 1.15 -9.64 5.47
C THR A 24 0.43 -8.31 5.61
N VAL A 25 -0.84 -8.28 5.19
CA VAL A 25 -1.76 -7.16 5.45
C VAL A 25 -2.99 -7.69 6.15
N GLY A 26 -3.20 -7.22 7.38
CA GLY A 26 -4.44 -7.41 8.10
C GLY A 26 -5.41 -6.27 7.83
N VAL A 27 -6.64 -6.60 7.43
CA VAL A 27 -7.74 -5.62 7.28
C VAL A 27 -8.73 -5.85 8.41
N PHE A 28 -9.01 -4.81 9.19
CA PHE A 28 -9.82 -4.87 10.40
C PHE A 28 -10.98 -3.88 10.31
N HIS A 29 -12.16 -4.31 10.72
CA HIS A 29 -13.27 -3.39 10.99
C HIS A 29 -13.10 -2.82 12.39
N VAL A 30 -13.23 -1.50 12.51
CA VAL A 30 -13.10 -0.74 13.74
C VAL A 30 -14.50 -0.43 14.27
N THR A 31 -15.00 -1.35 15.09
CA THR A 31 -16.12 -1.10 16.01
C THR A 31 -15.54 -1.00 17.43
N ASP A 32 -16.35 -1.20 18.47
CA ASP A 32 -15.89 -1.23 19.88
C ASP A 32 -14.80 -2.29 20.14
N ARG A 33 -14.63 -3.26 19.24
CA ARG A 33 -13.49 -4.18 19.19
C ARG A 33 -13.00 -4.31 17.75
N ALA A 34 -11.69 -4.33 17.55
CA ALA A 34 -11.11 -4.61 16.24
C ALA A 34 -11.44 -6.05 15.82
N ARG A 35 -12.17 -6.21 14.71
CA ARG A 35 -12.47 -7.54 14.13
C ARG A 35 -11.73 -7.70 12.81
N ARG A 36 -10.83 -8.68 12.75
CA ARG A 36 -10.12 -9.04 11.52
C ARG A 36 -11.13 -9.50 10.47
N ARG A 37 -11.13 -8.82 9.33
CA ARG A 37 -11.93 -9.19 8.14
C ARG A 37 -11.09 -10.06 7.22
N TRP A 38 -9.89 -9.59 6.88
CA TRP A 38 -9.00 -10.27 5.93
C TRP A 38 -7.57 -10.33 6.45
N LEU A 39 -6.85 -11.37 6.06
CA LEU A 39 -5.41 -11.47 6.18
C LEU A 39 -4.87 -11.83 4.81
N LEU A 40 -4.12 -10.91 4.21
CA LEU A 40 -3.58 -11.02 2.87
C LEU A 40 -2.09 -11.27 2.95
N ARG A 41 -1.56 -12.03 2.00
CA ARG A 41 -0.12 -12.23 1.83
C ARG A 41 0.34 -11.56 0.53
N SER A 42 1.37 -10.75 0.64
CA SER A 42 2.22 -10.34 -0.48
C SER A 42 3.43 -11.27 -0.56
N HIS A 43 4.16 -11.22 -1.65
CA HIS A 43 5.46 -11.90 -1.77
C HIS A 43 6.59 -11.10 -1.13
N HIS A 44 6.42 -9.78 -1.02
CA HIS A 44 7.42 -8.87 -0.49
C HIS A 44 6.90 -8.04 0.68
N PRO A 45 7.80 -7.39 1.44
CA PRO A 45 7.43 -6.48 2.51
C PRO A 45 6.56 -5.34 2.02
N VAL A 46 5.52 -5.02 2.78
CA VAL A 46 4.56 -3.97 2.42
C VAL A 46 5.11 -2.59 2.78
N ASN A 47 5.24 -1.73 1.76
CA ASN A 47 5.80 -0.38 1.90
C ASN A 47 4.71 0.69 1.89
N ALA A 48 3.63 0.49 1.12
CA ALA A 48 2.58 1.49 0.95
C ALA A 48 1.18 0.87 0.94
N MET A 49 0.19 1.61 1.46
CA MET A 49 -1.22 1.22 1.43
C MET A 49 -2.09 2.46 1.24
N ALA A 50 -3.13 2.39 0.41
CA ALA A 50 -4.03 3.51 0.18
C ALA A 50 -5.47 3.05 -0.11
N PHE A 51 -6.42 3.44 0.74
CA PHE A 51 -7.84 3.20 0.50
C PHE A 51 -8.38 4.09 -0.61
N HIS A 52 -9.12 3.48 -1.53
CA HIS A 52 -9.78 4.23 -2.59
C HIS A 52 -10.86 5.17 -2.00
N PRO A 53 -10.98 6.42 -2.50
CA PRO A 53 -11.81 7.45 -1.86
C PRO A 53 -13.32 7.12 -1.84
N THR A 54 -13.83 6.38 -2.82
CA THR A 54 -15.28 6.07 -2.99
C THR A 54 -15.63 4.58 -3.14
N LEU A 55 -14.83 3.80 -3.87
CA LEU A 55 -14.96 2.34 -4.00
C LEU A 55 -14.39 1.55 -2.80
N PRO A 56 -14.89 0.32 -2.51
CA PRO A 56 -14.41 -0.54 -1.44
C PRO A 56 -13.09 -1.25 -1.83
N LEU A 57 -12.08 -0.48 -2.21
CA LEU A 57 -10.80 -0.96 -2.69
C LEU A 57 -9.65 -0.47 -1.80
N LEU A 58 -8.61 -1.29 -1.68
CA LEU A 58 -7.34 -0.95 -1.06
C LEU A 58 -6.21 -1.25 -2.05
N ALA A 59 -5.42 -0.24 -2.39
CA ALA A 59 -4.16 -0.43 -3.09
C ALA A 59 -3.07 -0.77 -2.06
N VAL A 60 -2.26 -1.79 -2.34
CA VAL A 60 -1.13 -2.23 -1.51
C VAL A 60 0.10 -2.30 -2.38
N GLY A 61 1.16 -1.59 -1.97
CA GLY A 61 2.46 -1.58 -2.61
C GLY A 61 3.45 -2.34 -1.75
N SER A 62 4.12 -3.33 -2.34
CA SER A 62 5.17 -4.11 -1.69
C SER A 62 6.47 -4.08 -2.50
N GLY A 63 7.55 -4.50 -1.87
CA GLY A 63 8.81 -4.75 -2.57
C GLY A 63 10.05 -4.49 -1.74
N GLU A 64 11.17 -4.99 -2.22
CA GLU A 64 12.49 -4.78 -1.63
C GLU A 64 13.58 -4.91 -2.68
N TYR A 65 14.76 -4.42 -2.31
CA TYR A 65 15.97 -4.66 -3.08
C TYR A 65 16.46 -6.09 -2.80
N ASP A 66 16.79 -6.85 -3.83
CA ASP A 66 17.22 -8.25 -3.71
C ASP A 66 18.64 -8.41 -3.14
N GLY A 67 19.38 -7.30 -2.98
CA GLY A 67 20.77 -7.29 -2.54
C GLY A 67 21.77 -7.47 -3.68
N GLY A 68 21.28 -7.71 -4.90
CA GLY A 68 22.07 -7.91 -6.11
C GLY A 68 22.01 -6.69 -7.02
N TYR A 69 20.89 -6.51 -7.71
CA TYR A 69 20.69 -5.41 -8.65
C TYR A 69 19.22 -5.04 -8.85
N PHE A 70 18.26 -5.91 -8.55
CA PHE A 70 16.84 -5.65 -8.84
C PHE A 70 16.06 -5.10 -7.65
N PHE A 71 15.10 -4.22 -7.93
CA PHE A 71 14.06 -3.82 -7.00
C PHE A 71 12.75 -4.53 -7.34
N ALA A 72 12.53 -5.70 -6.73
CA ALA A 72 11.33 -6.52 -6.94
C ALA A 72 10.17 -6.07 -6.05
N GLY A 73 8.93 -6.32 -6.47
CA GLY A 73 7.75 -5.93 -5.68
C GLY A 73 6.44 -6.06 -6.41
N GLU A 74 5.34 -5.75 -5.73
CA GLU A 74 3.99 -5.90 -6.27
C GLU A 74 3.15 -4.66 -6.04
N LEU A 75 2.25 -4.38 -6.98
CA LEU A 75 1.11 -3.50 -6.77
C LEU A 75 -0.15 -4.34 -6.76
N LEU A 76 -0.71 -4.56 -5.57
CA LEU A 76 -1.93 -5.32 -5.37
C LEU A 76 -3.13 -4.39 -5.24
N LEU A 77 -4.23 -4.74 -5.90
CA LEU A 77 -5.54 -4.13 -5.69
C LEU A 77 -6.44 -5.13 -4.95
N VAL A 78 -6.88 -4.75 -3.77
CA VAL A 78 -7.66 -5.60 -2.86
C VAL A 78 -9.10 -5.14 -2.85
N HIS A 79 -10.03 -6.05 -3.13
CA HIS A 79 -11.46 -5.83 -2.99
C HIS A 79 -11.90 -6.11 -1.55
N LEU A 80 -12.34 -5.09 -0.82
CA LEU A 80 -12.58 -5.18 0.63
C LEU A 80 -13.81 -6.00 1.00
N GLU A 81 -14.74 -6.21 0.08
CA GLU A 81 -15.94 -7.01 0.33
C GLU A 81 -15.70 -8.50 0.16
N THR A 82 -14.79 -8.88 -0.74
CA THR A 82 -14.52 -10.30 -1.08
C THR A 82 -13.19 -10.79 -0.51
N GLY A 83 -12.29 -9.89 -0.13
CA GLY A 83 -10.92 -10.22 0.27
C GLY A 83 -10.01 -10.60 -0.90
N THR A 84 -10.47 -10.52 -2.14
CA THR A 84 -9.68 -10.88 -3.32
C THR A 84 -8.59 -9.83 -3.57
N ALA A 85 -7.37 -10.28 -3.85
CA ALA A 85 -6.25 -9.44 -4.25
C ALA A 85 -5.85 -9.73 -5.70
N LEU A 86 -5.63 -8.68 -6.48
CA LEU A 86 -5.19 -8.75 -7.88
C LEU A 86 -3.83 -8.05 -8.01
N SER A 87 -2.83 -8.75 -8.53
CA SER A 87 -1.55 -8.12 -8.90
C SER A 87 -1.69 -7.39 -10.23
N LEU A 88 -1.35 -6.10 -10.23
CA LEU A 88 -1.55 -5.23 -11.39
C LEU A 88 -0.33 -5.15 -12.31
N ILE A 89 0.88 -5.42 -11.81
CA ILE A 89 2.11 -5.30 -12.61
C ILE A 89 2.23 -6.52 -13.51
N GLU A 90 2.43 -6.28 -14.81
CA GLU A 90 2.56 -7.33 -15.83
C GLU A 90 3.81 -8.19 -15.62
N HIS A 91 4.93 -7.53 -15.34
CA HIS A 91 6.23 -8.16 -15.23
C HIS A 91 6.28 -9.15 -14.06
N HIS A 92 6.88 -10.32 -14.28
CA HIS A 92 6.88 -11.43 -13.31
C HIS A 92 7.67 -11.13 -12.03
N LEU A 93 8.77 -10.37 -12.12
CA LEU A 93 9.48 -9.84 -10.94
C LEU A 93 8.77 -8.64 -10.30
N GLY A 94 7.74 -8.14 -10.98
CA GLY A 94 7.10 -6.88 -10.67
C GLY A 94 8.10 -5.74 -10.57
N ARG A 95 7.92 -4.86 -9.58
CA ARG A 95 8.80 -3.72 -9.29
C ARG A 95 8.48 -3.15 -7.92
N GLN A 96 9.48 -2.78 -7.13
CA GLN A 96 9.26 -2.26 -5.78
C GLN A 96 8.38 -1.00 -5.81
N VAL A 97 7.24 -1.08 -5.13
CA VAL A 97 6.37 0.07 -4.86
C VAL A 97 6.80 0.71 -3.54
N LEU A 98 7.08 2.00 -3.57
CA LEU A 98 7.54 2.78 -2.41
C LEU A 98 6.45 3.68 -1.83
N GLY A 99 5.48 4.10 -2.64
CA GLY A 99 4.43 5.03 -2.22
C GLY A 99 3.18 4.93 -3.07
N LEU A 100 2.03 5.18 -2.45
CA LEU A 100 0.72 5.14 -3.08
C LEU A 100 -0.14 6.31 -2.59
N GLU A 101 -0.80 6.98 -3.53
CA GLU A 101 -1.72 8.07 -3.24
C GLU A 101 -2.86 8.11 -4.27
N TRP A 102 -4.10 8.03 -3.81
CA TRP A 102 -5.26 8.32 -4.66
C TRP A 102 -5.40 9.84 -4.80
N LEU A 103 -5.14 10.38 -5.99
CA LEU A 103 -5.30 11.81 -6.25
C LEU A 103 -6.78 12.18 -6.40
N ASN A 104 -7.56 11.24 -6.93
CA ASN A 104 -9.01 11.30 -7.03
C ASN A 104 -9.57 9.86 -7.17
N HIS A 105 -10.82 9.72 -7.60
CA HIS A 105 -11.51 8.43 -7.74
C HIS A 105 -11.09 7.63 -8.99
N GLN A 106 -10.18 8.14 -9.81
CA GLN A 106 -9.72 7.51 -11.05
C GLN A 106 -8.20 7.47 -11.16
N ASP A 107 -7.49 8.38 -10.50
CA ASP A 107 -6.05 8.55 -10.64
C ASP A 107 -5.32 8.07 -9.38
N LEU A 108 -4.52 7.01 -9.56
CA LEU A 108 -3.61 6.48 -8.55
C LEU A 108 -2.19 6.95 -8.88
N ARG A 109 -1.61 7.78 -8.02
CA ARG A 109 -0.18 8.07 -8.05
C ARG A 109 0.58 6.92 -7.40
N VAL A 110 1.58 6.43 -8.10
CA VAL A 110 2.45 5.34 -7.68
C VAL A 110 3.90 5.82 -7.73
N LEU A 111 4.60 5.72 -6.61
CA LEU A 111 6.05 5.92 -6.54
C LEU A 111 6.74 4.55 -6.58
N MET A 112 7.56 4.33 -7.60
CA MET A 112 8.27 3.06 -7.84
C MET A 112 9.77 3.26 -7.68
N ALA A 113 10.49 2.27 -7.15
CA ALA A 113 11.96 2.22 -7.31
C ALA A 113 12.30 2.05 -8.80
N PRO A 114 13.52 2.36 -9.29
CA PRO A 114 13.95 1.93 -10.62
C PRO A 114 13.86 0.39 -10.79
N PRO A 115 13.87 -0.14 -12.02
CA PRO A 115 13.87 -1.59 -12.24
C PRO A 115 15.08 -2.29 -11.61
N ASP A 116 16.25 -1.67 -11.75
CA ASP A 116 17.53 -2.12 -11.22
C ASP A 116 18.43 -0.92 -10.85
N ASP A 117 19.58 -1.20 -10.24
CA ASP A 117 20.63 -0.22 -9.96
C ASP A 117 21.87 -0.34 -10.86
N TRP A 118 21.77 -1.12 -11.96
CA TRP A 118 22.91 -1.37 -12.82
C TRP A 118 23.38 -0.09 -13.50
N GLN A 119 24.61 0.32 -13.19
CA GLN A 119 25.19 1.61 -13.62
C GLN A 119 24.38 2.84 -13.17
N ASP A 120 23.47 2.68 -12.21
CA ASP A 120 22.58 3.72 -11.72
C ASP A 120 22.74 3.91 -10.21
N ARG A 121 23.77 4.67 -9.84
CA ARG A 121 24.07 5.01 -8.44
C ARG A 121 22.93 5.74 -7.72
N LYS A 122 22.01 6.35 -8.47
CA LYS A 122 20.89 7.10 -7.89
C LYS A 122 19.68 6.21 -7.62
N ALA A 123 19.70 4.94 -8.03
CA ALA A 123 18.54 4.07 -7.88
C ALA A 123 18.11 3.86 -6.43
N HIS A 124 19.05 3.94 -5.49
CA HIS A 124 18.82 3.83 -4.04
C HIS A 124 18.28 5.09 -3.37
N VAL A 125 18.14 6.21 -4.09
CA VAL A 125 17.65 7.49 -3.53
C VAL A 125 16.58 8.17 -4.38
N GLU A 126 16.41 7.73 -5.62
CA GLU A 126 15.40 8.21 -6.55
C GLU A 126 14.41 7.10 -6.94
N GLY A 127 13.28 7.51 -7.51
CA GLY A 127 12.23 6.63 -7.99
C GLY A 127 11.38 7.31 -9.06
N HIS A 128 10.49 6.55 -9.69
CA HIS A 128 9.61 7.03 -10.74
C HIS A 128 8.22 7.30 -10.19
N ILE A 129 7.68 8.48 -10.49
CA ILE A 129 6.33 8.89 -10.08
C ILE A 129 5.40 8.74 -11.28
N ALA A 130 4.61 7.68 -11.31
CA ALA A 130 3.58 7.45 -12.32
C ALA A 130 2.20 7.83 -11.80
N VAL A 131 1.31 8.28 -12.69
CA VAL A 131 -0.12 8.45 -12.38
C VAL A 131 -0.90 7.50 -13.29
N VAL A 132 -1.45 6.45 -12.69
CA VAL A 132 -2.25 5.45 -13.39
C VAL A 132 -3.70 5.89 -13.33
N ARG A 133 -4.30 6.08 -14.50
CA ARG A 133 -5.72 6.44 -14.63
C ARG A 133 -6.56 5.24 -15.04
N ARG A 134 -7.66 5.00 -14.35
CA ARG A 134 -8.70 4.04 -14.75
C ARG A 134 -10.07 4.67 -14.56
N ALA A 135 -10.96 4.50 -15.54
CA ALA A 135 -12.33 5.00 -15.44
C ALA A 135 -13.11 4.27 -14.35
N ASP A 136 -12.87 2.96 -14.24
CA ASP A 136 -13.42 2.07 -13.22
C ASP A 136 -12.31 1.16 -12.69
N TRP A 137 -12.01 1.31 -11.41
CA TRP A 137 -11.00 0.51 -10.72
C TRP A 137 -11.49 -0.89 -10.34
N THR A 138 -12.81 -1.14 -10.35
CA THR A 138 -13.38 -2.47 -10.05
C THR A 138 -13.26 -3.44 -11.24
N ALA A 139 -13.16 -2.90 -12.47
CA ALA A 139 -13.05 -3.67 -13.70
C ALA A 139 -11.60 -3.92 -14.17
N VAL A 140 -10.60 -3.54 -13.37
CA VAL A 140 -9.19 -3.65 -13.76
C VAL A 140 -8.74 -5.11 -13.75
N GLY A 141 -8.20 -5.57 -14.87
CA GLY A 141 -7.62 -6.91 -14.99
C GLY A 141 -6.28 -7.04 -14.26
N ALA A 142 -5.96 -8.26 -13.84
CA ALA A 142 -4.62 -8.60 -13.37
C ALA A 142 -3.58 -8.31 -14.45
N LYS A 143 -2.36 -7.97 -14.05
CA LYS A 143 -1.21 -7.77 -14.94
C LYS A 143 -1.44 -6.73 -16.04
N SER A 144 -2.31 -5.74 -15.79
CA SER A 144 -2.71 -4.73 -16.77
C SER A 144 -1.84 -3.47 -16.79
N LEU A 145 -0.81 -3.40 -15.94
CA LEU A 145 0.15 -2.29 -15.90
C LEU A 145 1.50 -2.74 -16.43
N THR A 146 1.89 -2.15 -17.54
CA THR A 146 3.18 -2.37 -18.20
C THR A 146 4.27 -1.51 -17.56
N GLY A 147 5.53 -1.79 -17.90
CA GLY A 147 6.65 -0.92 -17.51
C GLY A 147 6.47 0.53 -17.97
N ARG A 148 5.83 0.76 -19.13
CA ARG A 148 5.56 2.10 -19.67
C ARG A 148 4.56 2.88 -18.81
N ASP A 149 3.52 2.21 -18.32
CA ASP A 149 2.52 2.84 -17.43
C ASP A 149 3.15 3.30 -16.11
N LEU A 150 4.26 2.66 -15.70
CA LEU A 150 4.98 2.90 -14.45
C LEU A 150 6.32 3.65 -14.66
N ALA A 151 6.58 4.15 -15.87
CA ALA A 151 7.81 4.87 -16.25
C ALA A 151 7.63 6.39 -16.18
N GLY A 152 6.99 6.89 -15.12
CA GLY A 152 6.85 8.33 -14.90
C GLY A 152 8.18 9.06 -14.63
N PRO A 153 8.18 10.40 -14.51
CA PRO A 153 9.38 11.17 -14.23
C PRO A 153 10.07 10.71 -12.95
N ARG A 154 11.39 10.86 -12.95
CA ARG A 154 12.25 10.47 -11.83
C ARG A 154 12.37 11.62 -10.83
N GLY A 155 12.34 11.28 -9.55
CA GLY A 155 12.52 12.24 -8.47
C GLY A 155 12.98 11.57 -7.17
N PRO A 156 13.23 12.35 -6.11
CA PRO A 156 13.62 11.80 -4.82
C PRO A 156 12.59 10.80 -4.29
N ALA A 157 13.08 9.65 -3.82
CA ALA A 157 12.25 8.59 -3.27
C ALA A 157 12.81 8.14 -1.92
N PRO A 158 12.44 8.83 -0.82
CA PRO A 158 12.80 8.39 0.52
C PRO A 158 12.28 6.97 0.75
N ARG A 159 13.10 6.13 1.39
CA ARG A 159 12.73 4.78 1.82
C ARG A 159 12.60 4.74 3.36
N PRO A 160 11.62 5.45 3.95
CA PRO A 160 11.53 5.58 5.39
C PRO A 160 11.05 4.28 6.03
N ASP A 161 11.47 4.07 7.28
CA ASP A 161 10.97 3.00 8.11
C ASP A 161 9.59 3.35 8.68
N HIS A 162 8.53 2.72 8.18
CA HIS A 162 7.14 3.03 8.53
C HIS A 162 6.67 2.43 9.88
N ARG A 163 7.57 1.90 10.72
CA ARG A 163 7.23 1.27 12.01
C ARG A 163 6.58 2.23 13.00
N GLU A 164 7.17 3.40 13.22
CA GLU A 164 6.70 4.34 14.25
C GLU A 164 5.35 4.96 13.90
N ALA A 165 5.18 5.40 12.64
CA ALA A 165 3.92 5.93 12.14
C ALA A 165 2.76 4.92 12.26
N ALA A 166 3.05 3.62 12.12
CA ALA A 166 2.08 2.54 12.33
C ALA A 166 1.59 2.50 13.79
N ARG A 167 2.53 2.48 14.73
CA ARG A 167 2.24 2.42 16.17
C ARG A 167 1.40 3.62 16.60
N GLN A 168 1.76 4.82 16.16
CA GLN A 168 1.01 6.03 16.46
C GLN A 168 -0.42 6.00 15.89
N THR A 169 -0.59 5.50 14.66
CA THR A 169 -1.91 5.42 14.01
C THR A 169 -2.82 4.45 14.75
N VAL A 170 -2.33 3.26 15.08
CA VAL A 170 -3.08 2.27 15.88
C VAL A 170 -3.45 2.85 17.24
N ALA A 171 -2.52 3.50 17.94
CA ALA A 171 -2.79 4.11 19.25
C ALA A 171 -3.90 5.18 19.20
N ARG A 172 -3.91 6.04 18.16
CA ARG A 172 -4.97 7.04 17.97
C ARG A 172 -6.34 6.43 17.71
N LEU A 173 -6.39 5.28 17.02
CA LEU A 173 -7.63 4.58 16.69
C LEU A 173 -8.15 3.74 17.85
N ALA A 174 -7.26 3.24 18.72
CA ALA A 174 -7.58 2.47 19.91
C ALA A 174 -7.97 3.34 21.11
N SER A 175 -7.78 4.67 21.04
CA SER A 175 -8.14 5.58 22.13
C SER A 175 -9.67 5.70 22.25
N PRO A 176 -10.27 5.40 23.43
CA PRO A 176 -11.70 5.57 23.63
C PRO A 176 -12.07 7.04 23.45
N ARG A 177 -13.13 7.32 22.68
CA ARG A 177 -13.78 8.65 22.72
C ARG A 177 -14.31 8.82 24.13
N THR A 178 -13.73 9.74 24.90
CA THR A 178 -14.28 10.16 26.18
C THR A 178 -15.72 10.61 25.95
N ALA A 179 -16.67 9.79 26.39
CA ALA A 179 -18.05 10.20 26.52
C ALA A 179 -18.06 11.40 27.48
N ARG A 180 -18.40 12.58 26.97
CA ARG A 180 -18.77 13.70 27.81
C ARG A 180 -20.07 13.29 28.51
N HIS A 181 -19.95 12.73 29.71
CA HIS A 181 -21.05 12.71 30.64
C HIS A 181 -21.34 14.17 31.00
N HIS A 182 -22.39 14.72 30.40
CA HIS A 182 -23.10 15.84 31.00
C HIS A 182 -23.78 15.32 32.27
N THR A 183 -23.19 15.65 33.42
CA THR A 183 -23.88 15.62 34.70
C THR A 183 -24.63 16.93 34.86
N ASN A 184 -25.96 16.81 34.99
CA ASN A 184 -27.00 17.72 35.48
C ASN A 184 -26.98 19.17 35.01
#